data_AF-A0A0R2VC15-F1
#
_entry.id   AF-A0A0R2VC15-F1
#
_cell.length_a   1.000
_cell.length_b   1.000
_cell.length_c   1.000
_cell.angle_alpha   90.00
_cell.angle_beta   90.00
_cell.angle_gamma   90.00
#
_symmetry.space_group_name_H-M   'P 1'
#
loop_
_entity.id
_entity.type
_entity.pdbx_description
1 polymer ?
#
loop_
_entity_poly.entity_id
_entity_poly.type
_entity_poly.pdbx_seq_one_letter_code
_entity_poly.pdbx_strand_id
1 'polypeptide(L)'
;MKKFGIILWMAVFAFAGTVQAQDLDKVLKNHFEAIGQDKVLKTKGIKMEGSINQMGMEIPFKAMQVRPDKMRTEGTFQGMTFIQVYNGEKGWTINPFTGSSEPQPMGPDELKSMKQQSDMDGMLWNWKDKGYKVELVGKEDVEGTPCYNLQVITDENDIFNYYIDADSYMVLKVASAVVVQGNVSESETYMSNYMQVGGMAFPGTIETKSNGQTVMTMSFSNVEVDPAMDAALFEM
;
A
#
# COMPACT_ATOMS: atom_id res chain seq x y z
N MET A 1 -25.08 20.10 -62.72
CA MET A 1 -24.37 18.88 -62.26
C MET A 1 -23.20 19.31 -61.41
N LYS A 2 -23.25 18.97 -60.12
CA LYS A 2 -22.27 19.35 -59.09
C LYS A 2 -21.06 18.41 -59.17
N LYS A 3 -19.82 18.93 -59.05
CA LYS A 3 -18.66 18.12 -58.64
C LYS A 3 -17.97 18.82 -57.48
N PHE A 4 -18.20 18.27 -56.29
CA PHE A 4 -17.51 18.59 -55.04
C PHE A 4 -16.09 18.00 -55.10
N GLY A 5 -15.07 18.81 -54.86
CA GLY A 5 -13.73 18.34 -54.50
C GLY A 5 -13.59 18.36 -52.99
N ILE A 6 -13.63 17.18 -52.35
CA ILE A 6 -13.34 17.00 -50.93
C ILE A 6 -11.84 16.77 -50.82
N ILE A 7 -11.12 17.73 -50.23
CA ILE A 7 -9.72 17.54 -49.80
C ILE A 7 -9.75 16.93 -48.40
N LEU A 8 -9.20 15.72 -48.31
CA LEU A 8 -8.97 14.95 -47.11
C LEU A 8 -7.85 15.61 -46.29
N TRP A 9 -8.14 16.10 -45.08
CA TRP A 9 -7.11 16.38 -44.07
C TRP A 9 -7.14 15.22 -43.07
N MET A 10 -6.15 14.34 -43.19
CA MET A 10 -5.93 13.20 -42.31
C MET A 10 -5.44 13.71 -40.95
N ALA A 11 -6.14 13.29 -39.89
CA ALA A 11 -5.88 13.70 -38.52
C ALA A 11 -4.50 13.23 -38.02
N VAL A 12 -3.71 14.17 -37.51
CA VAL A 12 -2.56 13.90 -36.63
C VAL A 12 -3.04 14.07 -35.19
N PHE A 13 -3.39 12.97 -34.53
CA PHE A 13 -3.63 12.93 -33.09
C PHE A 13 -3.28 11.54 -32.55
N ALA A 14 -2.00 11.32 -32.22
CA ALA A 14 -1.56 10.12 -31.48
C ALA A 14 -0.25 10.31 -30.68
N PHE A 15 0.21 11.53 -30.42
CA PHE A 15 1.51 11.77 -29.77
C PHE A 15 1.46 11.99 -28.24
N ALA A 16 0.28 12.19 -27.66
CA ALA A 16 0.16 12.48 -26.22
C ALA A 16 0.33 11.23 -25.33
N GLY A 17 -0.14 10.06 -25.78
CA GLY A 17 -0.12 8.83 -24.98
C GLY A 17 1.27 8.19 -24.81
N THR A 18 2.17 8.36 -25.79
CA THR A 18 3.51 7.76 -25.73
C THR A 18 4.45 8.50 -24.78
N VAL A 19 4.26 9.81 -24.60
CA VAL A 19 5.09 10.63 -23.70
C VAL A 19 4.75 10.35 -22.24
N GLN A 20 3.46 10.28 -21.89
CA GLN A 20 3.04 9.95 -20.52
C GLN A 20 3.45 8.55 -20.07
N ALA A 21 3.43 7.56 -20.99
CA ALA A 21 3.93 6.23 -20.69
C ALA A 21 5.44 6.22 -20.40
N GLN A 22 6.25 6.98 -21.16
CA GLN A 22 7.69 7.11 -20.91
C GLN A 22 8.00 7.79 -19.57
N ASP A 23 7.18 8.77 -19.18
CA ASP A 23 7.33 9.45 -17.89
C ASP A 23 6.93 8.53 -16.71
N LEU A 24 5.87 7.73 -16.85
CA LEU A 24 5.48 6.74 -15.84
C LEU A 24 6.59 5.70 -15.61
N ASP A 25 7.12 5.11 -16.68
CA ASP A 25 8.18 4.10 -16.58
C ASP A 25 9.43 4.65 -15.89
N LYS A 26 9.77 5.92 -16.16
CA LYS A 26 10.89 6.60 -15.50
C LYS A 26 10.65 6.82 -14.00
N VAL A 27 9.46 7.27 -13.61
CA VAL A 27 9.11 7.47 -12.21
C VAL A 27 9.13 6.15 -11.46
N LEU A 28 8.52 5.11 -12.02
CA LEU A 28 8.52 3.75 -11.44
C LEU A 28 9.94 3.20 -11.30
N LYS A 29 10.78 3.33 -12.34
CA LYS A 29 12.18 2.91 -12.29
C LYS A 29 12.94 3.56 -11.13
N ASN A 30 12.84 4.88 -11.00
CA ASN A 30 13.54 5.61 -9.95
C ASN A 30 12.97 5.30 -8.56
N HIS A 31 11.66 5.11 -8.45
CA HIS A 31 11.01 4.66 -7.22
C HIS A 31 11.53 3.29 -6.78
N PHE A 32 11.55 2.31 -7.68
CA PHE A 32 12.04 0.96 -7.37
C PHE A 32 13.52 0.93 -7.00
N GLU A 33 14.34 1.77 -7.65
CA GLU A 33 15.74 1.97 -7.27
C GLU A 33 15.86 2.59 -5.86
N ALA A 34 15.06 3.60 -5.54
CA ALA A 34 15.09 4.30 -4.25
C ALA A 34 14.67 3.42 -3.06
N ILE A 35 13.66 2.56 -3.25
CA ILE A 35 13.18 1.67 -2.19
C ILE A 35 13.95 0.35 -2.08
N GLY A 36 14.85 0.05 -3.03
CA GLY A 36 15.58 -1.20 -3.07
C GLY A 36 14.73 -2.40 -3.49
N GLN A 37 13.86 -2.22 -4.50
CA GLN A 37 12.89 -3.24 -4.94
C GLN A 37 13.56 -4.58 -5.29
N ASP A 38 14.79 -4.57 -5.84
CA ASP A 38 15.51 -5.82 -6.16
C ASP A 38 15.84 -6.68 -4.92
N LYS A 39 15.93 -6.05 -3.74
CA LYS A 39 16.08 -6.71 -2.44
C LYS A 39 14.73 -7.15 -1.91
N VAL A 40 13.71 -6.30 -1.99
CA VAL A 40 12.32 -6.62 -1.59
C VAL A 40 11.85 -7.92 -2.26
N LEU A 41 12.10 -8.07 -3.56
CA LEU A 41 11.73 -9.26 -4.34
C LEU A 41 12.44 -10.55 -3.91
N LYS A 42 13.59 -10.45 -3.23
CA LYS A 42 14.38 -11.60 -2.74
C LYS A 42 14.07 -11.95 -1.28
N THR A 43 13.53 -10.99 -0.53
CA THR A 43 13.12 -11.17 0.86
C THR A 43 11.98 -12.18 0.96
N LYS A 44 12.13 -13.17 1.83
CA LYS A 44 11.15 -14.21 2.10
C LYS A 44 10.24 -13.85 3.27
N GLY A 45 10.76 -13.08 4.23
CA GLY A 45 9.97 -12.62 5.35
C GLY A 45 10.52 -11.36 6.02
N ILE A 46 9.62 -10.63 6.66
CA ILE A 46 9.92 -9.38 7.36
C ILE A 46 9.25 -9.45 8.72
N LYS A 47 9.96 -9.07 9.77
CA LYS A 47 9.41 -8.86 11.11
C LYS A 47 9.64 -7.41 11.52
N MET A 48 8.59 -6.76 11.96
CA MET A 48 8.61 -5.36 12.39
C MET A 48 8.04 -5.28 13.80
N GLU A 49 8.64 -4.43 14.63
CA GLU A 49 8.17 -4.15 15.98
C GLU A 49 8.04 -2.63 16.16
N GLY A 50 7.11 -2.22 17.01
CA GLY A 50 6.78 -0.82 17.15
C GLY A 50 5.61 -0.56 18.09
N SER A 51 4.99 0.60 17.94
CA SER A 51 3.74 0.94 18.61
C SER A 51 2.68 1.44 17.63
N ILE A 52 1.43 1.09 17.91
CA ILE A 52 0.24 1.63 17.27
C ILE A 52 -0.38 2.62 18.25
N ASN A 53 -0.56 3.86 17.83
CA ASN A 53 -1.41 4.82 18.52
C ASN A 53 -2.77 4.86 17.82
N GLN A 54 -3.81 4.45 18.52
CA GLN A 54 -5.19 4.52 18.05
C GLN A 54 -6.05 5.20 19.12
N MET A 55 -6.69 6.32 18.76
CA MET A 55 -7.51 7.13 19.68
C MET A 55 -6.81 7.50 21.00
N GLY A 56 -5.48 7.73 20.97
CA GLY A 56 -4.68 8.06 22.14
C GLY A 56 -4.23 6.86 22.98
N MET A 57 -4.62 5.64 22.60
CA MET A 57 -4.10 4.41 23.19
C MET A 57 -2.87 3.94 22.43
N GLU A 58 -1.74 3.81 23.13
CA GLU A 58 -0.49 3.29 22.56
C GLU A 58 -0.35 1.79 22.87
N ILE A 59 -0.32 0.97 21.82
CA ILE A 59 -0.26 -0.48 21.89
C ILE A 59 1.04 -0.96 21.23
N PRO A 60 1.97 -1.58 21.97
CA PRO A 60 3.13 -2.20 21.34
C PRO A 60 2.67 -3.37 20.47
N PHE A 61 3.23 -3.48 19.27
CA PHE A 61 2.86 -4.51 18.32
C PHE A 61 4.08 -5.17 17.67
N LYS A 62 3.82 -6.33 17.09
CA LYS A 62 4.70 -7.03 16.17
C LYS A 62 3.91 -7.35 14.92
N ALA A 63 4.46 -6.98 13.76
CA ALA A 63 3.96 -7.39 12.46
C ALA A 63 4.97 -8.34 11.79
N MET A 64 4.47 -9.38 11.15
CA MET A 64 5.26 -10.37 10.43
C MET A 64 4.62 -10.59 9.07
N GLN A 65 5.42 -10.58 8.02
CA GLN A 65 5.00 -10.92 6.66
C GLN A 65 5.90 -12.02 6.11
N VAL A 66 5.32 -12.98 5.41
CA VAL A 66 6.02 -14.12 4.80
C VAL A 66 5.42 -14.40 3.43
N ARG A 67 6.28 -14.68 2.45
CA ARG A 67 5.81 -15.06 1.11
C ARG A 67 5.24 -16.49 1.07
N PRO A 68 4.22 -16.75 0.23
CA PRO A 68 3.40 -15.77 -0.48
C PRO A 68 2.31 -15.21 0.44
N ASP A 69 2.16 -13.87 0.47
CA ASP A 69 0.99 -13.14 1.00
C ASP A 69 0.50 -13.55 2.41
N LYS A 70 1.38 -14.07 3.27
CA LYS A 70 1.05 -14.35 4.67
C LYS A 70 1.38 -13.15 5.53
N MET A 71 0.47 -12.79 6.42
CA MET A 71 0.67 -11.70 7.37
C MET A 71 0.13 -12.08 8.75
N ARG A 72 0.84 -11.64 9.79
CA ARG A 72 0.38 -11.68 11.17
C ARG A 72 0.72 -10.36 11.85
N THR A 73 -0.25 -9.77 12.52
CA THR A 73 -0.04 -8.63 13.41
C THR A 73 -0.59 -8.96 14.78
N GLU A 74 0.17 -8.71 15.83
CA GLU A 74 -0.26 -8.94 17.20
C GLU A 74 0.22 -7.81 18.11
N GLY A 75 -0.57 -7.47 19.13
CA GLY A 75 -0.17 -6.51 20.13
C GLY A 75 -0.96 -6.67 21.42
N THR A 76 -0.33 -6.34 22.54
CA THR A 76 -0.91 -6.53 23.88
C THR A 76 -0.92 -5.22 24.65
N PHE A 77 -2.08 -4.85 25.18
CA PHE A 77 -2.26 -3.67 26.02
C PHE A 77 -3.14 -4.00 27.22
N GLN A 78 -2.69 -3.67 28.44
CA GLN A 78 -3.40 -3.97 29.70
C GLN A 78 -3.86 -5.44 29.84
N GLY A 79 -3.06 -6.39 29.34
CA GLY A 79 -3.37 -7.83 29.36
C GLY A 79 -4.33 -8.30 28.26
N MET A 80 -4.88 -7.38 27.46
CA MET A 80 -5.70 -7.70 26.29
C MET A 80 -4.80 -7.80 25.05
N THR A 81 -4.91 -8.89 24.31
CA THR A 81 -4.11 -9.10 23.09
C THR A 81 -5.01 -9.07 21.87
N PHE A 82 -4.71 -8.18 20.93
CA PHE A 82 -5.29 -8.25 19.60
C PHE A 82 -4.37 -9.07 18.70
N ILE A 83 -4.96 -9.87 17.81
CA ILE A 83 -4.24 -10.69 16.85
C ILE A 83 -4.98 -10.63 15.53
N GLN A 84 -4.25 -10.46 14.44
CA GLN A 84 -4.77 -10.52 13.09
C GLN A 84 -3.87 -11.47 12.29
N VAL A 85 -4.45 -12.45 11.62
CA VAL A 85 -3.71 -13.40 10.78
C VAL A 85 -4.37 -13.51 9.41
N TYR A 86 -3.55 -13.57 8.37
CA TYR A 86 -3.94 -13.87 7.00
C TYR A 86 -2.93 -14.84 6.40
N ASN A 87 -3.42 -15.92 5.78
CA ASN A 87 -2.57 -17.01 5.27
C ASN A 87 -2.41 -16.98 3.74
N GLY A 88 -2.82 -15.89 3.07
CA GLY A 88 -2.86 -15.76 1.61
C GLY A 88 -4.23 -16.09 0.99
N GLU A 89 -5.16 -16.65 1.76
CA GLU A 89 -6.52 -16.97 1.28
C GLU A 89 -7.58 -16.60 2.32
N LYS A 90 -7.35 -16.99 3.58
CA LYS A 90 -8.26 -16.81 4.72
C LYS A 90 -7.55 -16.04 5.82
N GLY A 91 -8.34 -15.47 6.71
CA GLY A 91 -7.82 -14.77 7.86
C GLY A 91 -8.80 -14.74 9.01
N TRP A 92 -8.27 -14.44 10.19
CA TRP A 92 -9.03 -14.30 11.42
C TRP A 92 -8.46 -13.19 12.27
N THR A 93 -9.31 -12.64 13.13
CA THR A 93 -8.95 -11.59 14.07
C THR A 93 -9.44 -11.93 15.48
N ILE A 94 -8.66 -11.55 16.48
CA ILE A 94 -9.08 -11.42 17.87
C ILE A 94 -8.95 -9.93 18.19
N ASN A 95 -10.07 -9.29 18.56
CA ASN A 95 -10.07 -7.88 18.91
C ASN A 95 -10.84 -7.66 20.23
N PRO A 96 -10.17 -7.78 21.39
CA PRO A 96 -10.82 -7.66 22.70
C PRO A 96 -11.42 -6.27 22.94
N PHE A 97 -10.94 -5.23 22.22
CA PHE A 97 -11.48 -3.87 22.30
C PHE A 97 -12.89 -3.74 21.70
N THR A 98 -13.31 -4.71 20.89
CA THR A 98 -14.68 -4.80 20.34
C THR A 98 -15.62 -5.65 21.21
N GLY A 99 -15.15 -6.16 22.35
CA GLY A 99 -15.94 -6.92 23.31
C GLY A 99 -15.90 -8.44 23.12
N SER A 100 -15.19 -8.97 22.12
CA SER A 100 -14.94 -10.41 21.93
C SER A 100 -13.45 -10.74 22.03
N SER A 101 -13.12 -11.76 22.82
CA SER A 101 -11.76 -12.32 22.91
C SER A 101 -11.63 -13.64 22.14
N GLU A 102 -12.66 -14.03 21.38
CA GLU A 102 -12.64 -15.25 20.57
C GLU A 102 -12.22 -14.94 19.13
N PRO A 103 -11.45 -15.84 18.47
CA PRO A 103 -11.11 -15.69 17.05
C PRO A 103 -12.37 -15.58 16.18
N GLN A 104 -12.44 -14.53 15.37
CA GLN A 104 -13.50 -14.32 14.39
C GLN A 104 -12.93 -14.41 12.97
N PRO A 105 -13.59 -15.13 12.05
CA PRO A 105 -13.16 -15.15 10.66
C PRO A 105 -13.35 -13.77 10.03
N MET A 106 -12.42 -13.39 9.16
CA MET A 106 -12.52 -12.13 8.41
C MET A 106 -13.61 -12.19 7.34
N GLY A 107 -14.32 -11.08 7.17
CA GLY A 107 -15.26 -10.90 6.07
C GLY A 107 -14.56 -10.63 4.73
N PRO A 108 -15.30 -10.62 3.60
CA PRO A 108 -14.73 -10.40 2.27
C PRO A 108 -13.94 -9.09 2.13
N ASP A 109 -14.47 -7.97 2.64
CA ASP A 109 -13.82 -6.66 2.56
C ASP A 109 -12.52 -6.61 3.39
N GLU A 110 -12.48 -7.31 4.53
CA GLU A 110 -11.27 -7.46 5.34
C GLU A 110 -10.23 -8.33 4.64
N LEU A 111 -10.64 -9.47 4.05
CA LEU A 111 -9.74 -10.34 3.29
C LEU A 111 -9.15 -9.61 2.07
N LYS A 112 -9.95 -8.79 1.37
CA LYS A 112 -9.48 -7.92 0.29
C LYS A 112 -8.38 -6.99 0.78
N SER A 113 -8.62 -6.32 1.91
CA SER A 113 -7.67 -5.38 2.51
C SER A 113 -6.39 -6.09 2.95
N MET A 114 -6.51 -7.29 3.53
CA MET A 114 -5.36 -8.11 3.93
C MET A 114 -4.53 -8.57 2.73
N LYS A 115 -5.16 -8.98 1.64
CA LYS A 115 -4.48 -9.33 0.39
C LYS A 115 -3.63 -8.16 -0.15
N GLN A 116 -4.18 -6.95 -0.10
CA GLN A 116 -3.44 -5.74 -0.51
C GLN A 116 -2.29 -5.41 0.44
N GLN A 117 -2.49 -5.57 1.75
CA GLN A 117 -1.46 -5.27 2.76
C GLN A 117 -0.35 -6.34 2.85
N SER A 118 -0.66 -7.59 2.51
CA SER A 118 0.30 -8.70 2.51
C SER A 118 1.17 -8.75 1.24
N ASP A 119 0.83 -7.97 0.22
CA ASP A 119 1.60 -7.83 -1.01
C ASP A 119 2.92 -7.11 -0.75
N MET A 120 3.94 -7.90 -0.40
CA MET A 120 5.29 -7.41 -0.09
C MET A 120 5.95 -6.67 -1.27
N ASP A 121 5.49 -6.89 -2.51
CA ASP A 121 6.05 -6.22 -3.69
C ASP A 121 5.45 -4.83 -3.92
N GLY A 122 4.29 -4.57 -3.32
CA GLY A 122 3.51 -3.36 -3.48
C GLY A 122 2.71 -3.29 -4.79
N MET A 123 1.65 -2.51 -4.79
CA MET A 123 0.69 -2.42 -5.91
C MET A 123 1.31 -1.89 -7.21
N LEU A 124 2.39 -1.11 -7.13
CA LEU A 124 3.09 -0.54 -8.28
C LEU A 124 4.00 -1.55 -8.99
N TRP A 125 4.42 -2.62 -8.31
CA TRP A 125 5.26 -3.67 -8.93
C TRP A 125 4.41 -4.72 -9.64
N ASN A 126 4.79 -5.07 -10.88
CA ASN A 126 4.07 -6.03 -11.74
C ASN A 126 2.54 -5.80 -11.78
N TRP A 127 2.13 -4.53 -11.75
CA TRP A 127 0.73 -4.12 -11.64
C TRP A 127 -0.18 -4.71 -12.73
N LYS A 128 0.35 -4.93 -13.94
CA LYS A 128 -0.39 -5.58 -15.05
C LYS A 128 -0.74 -7.04 -14.75
N ASP A 129 0.19 -7.79 -14.15
CA ASP A 129 -0.03 -9.20 -13.78
C ASP A 129 -1.02 -9.31 -12.61
N LYS A 130 -1.10 -8.26 -11.78
CA LYS A 130 -2.10 -8.10 -10.71
C LYS A 130 -3.47 -7.65 -11.22
N GLY A 131 -3.63 -7.38 -12.51
CA GLY A 131 -4.88 -6.91 -13.11
C GLY A 131 -5.18 -5.43 -12.86
N TYR A 132 -4.22 -4.66 -12.36
CA TYR A 132 -4.39 -3.24 -12.07
C TYR A 132 -4.17 -2.38 -13.31
N LYS A 133 -4.57 -1.11 -13.23
CA LYS A 133 -4.17 -0.05 -14.16
C LYS A 133 -3.37 0.98 -13.38
N VAL A 134 -2.22 1.38 -13.91
CA VAL A 134 -1.38 2.42 -13.31
C VAL A 134 -1.14 3.53 -14.31
N GLU A 135 -1.41 4.77 -13.91
CA GLU A 135 -1.27 5.95 -14.75
C GLU A 135 -0.58 7.09 -13.98
N LEU A 136 0.33 7.80 -14.64
CA LEU A 136 0.90 9.05 -14.12
C LEU A 136 -0.10 10.18 -14.39
N VAL A 137 -0.76 10.64 -13.34
CA VAL A 137 -1.73 11.76 -13.42
C VAL A 137 -0.99 13.08 -13.67
N GLY A 138 0.16 13.27 -13.02
CA GLY A 138 0.97 14.46 -13.17
C GLY A 138 1.84 14.72 -11.94
N LYS A 139 2.15 16.00 -11.72
CA LYS A 139 2.82 16.48 -10.50
C LYS A 139 1.84 17.27 -9.64
N GLU A 140 1.85 17.01 -8.34
CA GLU A 140 1.02 17.66 -7.33
C GLU A 140 1.86 18.01 -6.11
N ASP A 141 1.45 19.02 -5.36
CA ASP A 141 2.10 19.41 -4.11
C ASP A 141 1.48 18.64 -2.94
N VAL A 142 2.33 18.05 -2.10
CA VAL A 142 1.93 17.45 -0.82
C VAL A 142 2.68 18.17 0.29
N GLU A 143 1.98 19.02 1.04
CA GLU A 143 2.52 19.77 2.18
C GLU A 143 3.79 20.59 1.83
N GLY A 144 3.81 21.22 0.66
CA GLY A 144 4.95 21.99 0.15
C GLY A 144 6.02 21.15 -0.56
N THR A 145 5.78 19.85 -0.73
CA THR A 145 6.70 18.91 -1.39
C THR A 145 6.17 18.49 -2.75
N PRO A 146 6.88 18.80 -3.87
CA PRO A 146 6.48 18.35 -5.19
C PRO A 146 6.53 16.82 -5.30
N CYS A 147 5.40 16.21 -5.67
CA CYS A 147 5.25 14.77 -5.83
C CYS A 147 4.75 14.41 -7.22
N TYR A 148 5.16 13.25 -7.73
CA TYR A 148 4.46 12.56 -8.81
C TYR A 148 3.20 11.90 -8.24
N ASN A 149 2.04 12.10 -8.87
CA ASN A 149 0.81 11.40 -8.54
C ASN A 149 0.60 10.22 -9.51
N LEU A 150 0.73 9.00 -9.00
CA LEU A 150 0.44 7.77 -9.73
C LEU A 150 -0.90 7.21 -9.26
N GLN A 151 -1.88 7.14 -10.16
CA GLN A 151 -3.16 6.51 -9.87
C GLN A 151 -3.08 5.01 -10.19
N VAL A 152 -3.55 4.20 -9.25
CA VAL A 152 -3.76 2.76 -9.39
C VAL A 152 -5.26 2.50 -9.31
N ILE A 153 -5.79 1.77 -10.29
CA ILE A 153 -7.17 1.27 -10.29
C ILE A 153 -7.12 -0.25 -10.27
N THR A 154 -7.73 -0.85 -9.25
CA THR A 154 -7.80 -2.32 -9.12
C THR A 154 -8.89 -2.91 -10.01
N ASP A 155 -8.90 -4.24 -10.16
CA ASP A 155 -9.97 -4.99 -10.85
C ASP A 155 -11.34 -4.84 -10.16
N GLU A 156 -11.34 -4.59 -8.85
CA GLU A 156 -12.53 -4.31 -8.05
C GLU A 156 -12.95 -2.83 -8.03
N ASN A 157 -12.27 -1.97 -8.81
CA ASN A 157 -12.50 -0.52 -8.92
C ASN A 157 -12.14 0.31 -7.67
N ASP A 158 -11.39 -0.25 -6.72
CA ASP A 158 -10.71 0.56 -5.71
C ASP A 158 -9.66 1.45 -6.38
N ILE A 159 -9.53 2.69 -5.92
CA ILE A 159 -8.59 3.69 -6.44
C ILE A 159 -7.56 4.04 -5.37
N PHE A 160 -6.30 4.07 -5.76
CA PHE A 160 -5.18 4.52 -4.92
C PHE A 160 -4.34 5.55 -5.67
N ASN A 161 -4.10 6.70 -5.07
CA ASN A 161 -3.22 7.73 -5.58
C ASN A 161 -1.94 7.75 -4.74
N TYR A 162 -0.85 7.26 -5.33
CA TYR A 162 0.50 7.26 -4.76
C TYR A 162 1.17 8.59 -5.07
N TYR A 163 1.51 9.34 -4.02
CA TYR A 163 2.25 10.59 -4.09
C TYR A 163 3.72 10.29 -3.78
N ILE A 164 4.53 10.24 -4.83
CA ILE A 164 5.96 9.91 -4.77
C ILE A 164 6.76 11.21 -4.85
N ASP A 165 7.55 11.49 -3.82
CA ASP A 165 8.45 12.65 -3.75
C ASP A 165 9.31 12.76 -5.03
N ALA A 166 9.35 13.95 -5.64
CA ALA A 166 9.98 14.12 -6.95
C ALA A 166 11.52 14.09 -6.91
N ASP A 167 12.13 14.21 -5.73
CA ASP A 167 13.59 14.28 -5.55
C ASP A 167 14.15 12.94 -5.08
N SER A 168 13.55 12.35 -4.04
CA SER A 168 13.96 11.10 -3.39
C SER A 168 13.25 9.85 -3.95
N TYR A 169 12.13 10.01 -4.66
CA TYR A 169 11.30 8.92 -5.16
C TYR A 169 10.71 8.00 -4.08
N MET A 170 10.61 8.50 -2.85
CA MET A 170 9.92 7.84 -1.74
C MET A 170 8.43 8.19 -1.74
N VAL A 171 7.57 7.25 -1.34
CA VAL A 171 6.14 7.52 -1.18
C VAL A 171 5.94 8.40 0.06
N LEU A 172 5.30 9.56 -0.08
CA LEU A 172 4.96 10.43 1.05
C LEU A 172 3.52 10.24 1.50
N LYS A 173 2.62 10.01 0.54
CA LYS A 173 1.19 9.85 0.78
C LYS A 173 0.59 8.81 -0.15
N VAL A 174 -0.38 8.06 0.34
CA VAL A 174 -1.33 7.29 -0.47
C VAL A 174 -2.73 7.73 -0.10
N ALA A 175 -3.47 8.31 -1.04
CA ALA A 175 -4.90 8.54 -0.88
C ALA A 175 -5.65 7.35 -1.48
N SER A 176 -6.66 6.82 -0.79
CA SER A 176 -7.40 5.64 -1.23
C SER A 176 -8.90 5.90 -1.18
N ALA A 177 -9.62 5.43 -2.19
CA ALA A 177 -11.06 5.33 -2.23
C ALA A 177 -11.42 3.86 -2.50
N VAL A 178 -11.82 3.14 -1.45
CA VAL A 178 -12.09 1.70 -1.50
C VAL A 178 -13.58 1.43 -1.34
N VAL A 179 -14.11 0.46 -2.09
CA VAL A 179 -15.51 0.04 -1.96
C VAL A 179 -15.62 -0.97 -0.82
N VAL A 180 -16.41 -0.64 0.20
CA VAL A 180 -16.70 -1.48 1.37
C VAL A 180 -18.21 -1.58 1.52
N GLN A 181 -18.76 -2.80 1.45
CA GLN A 181 -20.21 -3.04 1.48
C GLN A 181 -21.03 -2.14 0.52
N GLY A 182 -20.46 -1.82 -0.65
CA GLY A 182 -21.10 -0.97 -1.66
C GLY A 182 -20.99 0.55 -1.41
N ASN A 183 -20.35 0.98 -0.33
CA ASN A 183 -20.06 2.39 -0.06
C ASN A 183 -18.58 2.69 -0.30
N VAL A 184 -18.27 3.90 -0.75
CA VAL A 184 -16.89 4.37 -0.89
C VAL A 184 -16.38 4.82 0.49
N SER A 185 -15.27 4.23 0.93
CA SER A 185 -14.53 4.63 2.11
C SER A 185 -13.23 5.31 1.67
N GLU A 186 -13.03 6.54 2.14
CA GLU A 186 -11.84 7.34 1.82
C GLU A 186 -10.89 7.42 3.01
N SER A 187 -9.60 7.30 2.72
CA SER A 187 -8.54 7.53 3.69
C SER A 187 -7.27 8.05 3.04
N GLU A 188 -6.44 8.73 3.82
CA GLU A 188 -5.10 9.13 3.42
C GLU A 188 -4.09 8.49 4.37
N THR A 189 -3.04 7.90 3.82
CA THR A 189 -1.94 7.33 4.59
C THR A 189 -0.66 8.07 4.27
N TYR A 190 -0.02 8.63 5.29
CA TYR A 190 1.23 9.36 5.19
C TYR A 190 2.39 8.49 5.69
N MET A 191 3.50 8.51 4.97
CA MET A 191 4.70 7.73 5.27
C MET A 191 5.88 8.67 5.47
N SER A 192 6.57 8.53 6.60
CA SER A 192 7.70 9.38 6.96
C SER A 192 8.76 8.63 7.76
N ASN A 193 9.84 9.34 8.12
CA ASN A 193 10.94 8.81 8.94
C ASN A 193 11.54 7.52 8.37
N TYR A 194 11.77 7.48 7.06
CA TYR A 194 12.28 6.30 6.38
C TYR A 194 13.63 5.83 6.94
N MET A 195 13.74 4.52 7.14
CA MET A 195 14.95 3.84 7.60
C MET A 195 15.46 2.88 6.52
N GLN A 196 16.78 2.77 6.40
CA GLN A 196 17.43 1.85 5.48
C GLN A 196 17.82 0.56 6.21
N VAL A 197 17.25 -0.57 5.81
CA VAL A 197 17.51 -1.89 6.40
C VAL A 197 17.75 -2.91 5.29
N GLY A 198 18.94 -3.51 5.27
CA GLY A 198 19.29 -4.48 4.22
C GLY A 198 19.32 -3.91 2.79
N GLY A 199 19.45 -2.58 2.65
CA GLY A 199 19.37 -1.88 1.35
C GLY A 199 17.93 -1.64 0.86
N MET A 200 16.94 -1.83 1.73
CA MET A 200 15.54 -1.51 1.47
C MET A 200 15.11 -0.32 2.34
N ALA A 201 14.22 0.50 1.81
CA ALA A 201 13.64 1.62 2.54
C ALA A 201 12.33 1.21 3.23
N PHE A 202 12.24 1.43 4.54
CA PHE A 202 11.05 1.16 5.35
C PHE A 202 10.53 2.45 5.97
N PRO A 203 9.22 2.75 5.93
CA PRO A 203 8.68 3.91 6.64
C PRO A 203 8.83 3.68 8.15
N GLY A 204 9.43 4.64 8.86
CA GLY A 204 9.51 4.61 10.32
C GLY A 204 8.24 5.08 11.00
N THR A 205 7.41 5.84 10.28
CA THR A 205 6.09 6.28 10.74
C THR A 205 5.08 6.15 9.61
N ILE A 206 3.93 5.58 9.93
CA ILE A 206 2.75 5.53 9.05
C ILE A 206 1.59 6.20 9.80
N GLU A 207 1.05 7.28 9.25
CA GLU A 207 -0.11 7.97 9.80
C GLU A 207 -1.31 7.80 8.86
N THR A 208 -2.39 7.18 9.34
CA THR A 208 -3.64 7.05 8.60
C THR A 208 -4.65 8.08 9.08
N LYS A 209 -5.21 8.83 8.14
CA LYS A 209 -6.29 9.80 8.33
C LYS A 209 -7.55 9.34 7.63
N SER A 210 -8.69 9.58 8.26
CA SER A 210 -10.01 9.46 7.64
C SER A 210 -10.80 10.73 7.95
N ASN A 211 -11.48 11.29 6.94
CA ASN A 211 -12.18 12.57 7.05
C ASN A 211 -11.29 13.70 7.63
N GLY A 212 -10.01 13.72 7.25
CA GLY A 212 -9.03 14.71 7.72
C GLY A 212 -8.55 14.54 9.17
N GLN A 213 -9.02 13.53 9.89
CA GLN A 213 -8.61 13.23 11.27
C GLN A 213 -7.71 12.00 11.32
N THR A 214 -6.63 12.08 12.09
CA THR A 214 -5.76 10.94 12.36
C THR A 214 -6.52 9.87 13.13
N VAL A 215 -6.68 8.70 12.52
CA VAL A 215 -7.35 7.53 13.10
C VAL A 215 -6.36 6.51 13.63
N MET A 216 -5.15 6.48 13.09
CA MET A 216 -4.09 5.56 13.48
C MET A 216 -2.71 6.14 13.18
N THR A 217 -1.75 5.92 14.06
CA THR A 217 -0.32 6.15 13.79
C THR A 217 0.45 4.90 14.18
N MET A 218 1.26 4.38 13.27
CA MET A 218 2.21 3.29 13.54
C MET A 218 3.62 3.86 13.55
N SER A 219 4.37 3.56 14.60
CA SER A 219 5.79 3.90 14.73
C SER A 219 6.61 2.62 14.79
N PHE A 220 7.60 2.48 13.94
CA PHE A 220 8.44 1.29 13.83
C PHE A 220 9.79 1.53 14.51
N SER A 221 10.15 0.67 15.46
CA SER A 221 11.40 0.77 16.22
C SER A 221 12.44 -0.27 15.82
N ASN A 222 12.01 -1.38 15.22
CA ASN A 222 12.90 -2.44 14.76
C ASN A 222 12.34 -3.12 13.52
N VAL A 223 13.24 -3.48 12.59
CA VAL A 223 12.93 -4.22 11.37
C VAL A 223 13.98 -5.30 11.18
N GLU A 224 13.53 -6.54 11.04
CA GLU A 224 14.35 -7.71 10.74
C GLU A 224 13.96 -8.27 9.37
N VAL A 225 14.97 -8.53 8.54
CA VAL A 225 14.82 -9.09 7.19
C VAL A 225 15.25 -10.56 7.21
N ASP A 226 14.40 -11.42 6.66
CA ASP A 226 14.54 -12.88 6.68
C ASP A 226 14.82 -13.50 8.06
N PRO A 227 14.12 -13.08 9.15
CA PRO A 227 14.26 -13.76 10.43
C PRO A 227 13.66 -15.16 10.37
N ALA A 228 14.16 -16.06 11.22
CA ALA A 228 13.52 -17.36 11.43
C ALA A 228 12.15 -17.15 12.08
N MET A 229 11.10 -17.68 11.43
CA MET A 229 9.71 -17.58 11.91
C MET A 229 9.07 -18.98 11.85
N ASP A 230 8.29 -19.31 12.87
CA ASP A 230 7.51 -20.55 12.88
C ASP A 230 6.33 -20.41 11.91
N ALA A 231 6.22 -21.34 10.97
CA ALA A 231 5.13 -21.37 9.99
C ALA A 231 3.75 -21.47 10.67
N ALA A 232 3.67 -22.10 11.85
CA ALA A 232 2.43 -22.25 12.61
C ALA A 232 1.82 -20.90 13.04
N LEU A 233 2.59 -19.81 13.05
CA LEU A 233 2.08 -18.48 13.39
C LEU A 233 1.06 -17.94 12.39
N PHE A 234 1.07 -18.44 11.15
CA PHE A 234 0.25 -17.98 10.04
C PHE A 234 -0.87 -18.95 9.67
N GLU A 235 -1.05 -20.01 10.44
CA GLU A 235 -2.09 -21.00 10.21
C GLU A 235 -3.40 -20.60 10.93
N MET A 236 -4.50 -21.24 10.54
CA MET A 236 -5.87 -20.96 11.03
C MET A 236 -6.20 -21.74 12.30
#